data_AF-A0A6F8ZDG1-F1
#
_entry.id   AF-A0A6F8ZDG1-F1
#
_cell.length_a   1.000
_cell.length_b   1.000
_cell.length_c   1.000
_cell.angle_alpha   90.00
_cell.angle_beta   90.00
_cell.angle_gamma   90.00
#
_symmetry.space_group_name_H-M   'P 1'
#
loop_
_entity.id
_entity.type
_entity.pdbx_description
1 polymer ?
#
loop_
_entity_poly.entity_id
_entity_poly.type
_entity_poly.pdbx_seq_one_letter_code
_entity_poly.pdbx_strand_id
1 'polypeptide(L)'
;MSRPPISLADWKRGRQPRTAQPKKKRGRPASGQRPSPGGDWSLYWRQVLRRPLDHSERGYWTERMLWTNALAGGLLHGAVYLPRLAVLGFFSTLINTLFEAAVFYYVLSWLAAWAVTPPGARRRGVLADQWPARREVIGLSGGFLLAGLAFWLPEAWPVVPAVLFLILWGLFVRGVHRAYRTSWSRALAGGGLGLAAVAALAAFFSLVSGIL
;
A
#
# COMPACT_ATOMS: atom_id res chain seq x y z
N MET A 1 -53.35 -19.29 16.46
CA MET A 1 -52.99 -18.34 17.53
C MET A 1 -51.90 -17.41 17.03
N SER A 2 -52.28 -16.22 16.60
CA SER A 2 -51.43 -15.19 15.99
C SER A 2 -50.69 -14.39 17.08
N ARG A 3 -49.36 -14.26 16.96
CA ARG A 3 -48.57 -13.41 17.86
C ARG A 3 -48.92 -11.94 17.61
N PRO A 4 -49.09 -11.12 18.67
CA PRO A 4 -49.39 -9.70 18.50
C PRO A 4 -48.22 -8.97 17.82
N PRO A 5 -48.50 -7.95 16.99
CA PRO A 5 -47.46 -7.18 16.32
C PRO A 5 -46.63 -6.39 17.33
N ILE A 6 -45.30 -6.45 17.18
CA ILE A 6 -44.33 -5.76 18.04
C ILE A 6 -44.56 -4.25 17.92
N SER A 7 -44.79 -3.57 19.05
CA SER A 7 -44.98 -2.13 19.07
C SER A 7 -43.65 -1.42 18.70
N LEU A 8 -43.73 -0.35 17.91
CA LEU A 8 -42.57 0.47 17.53
C LEU A 8 -41.82 1.06 18.75
N ALA A 9 -42.48 1.15 19.91
CA ALA A 9 -41.88 1.58 21.16
C ALA A 9 -40.88 0.54 21.72
N ASP A 10 -41.16 -0.75 21.52
CA ASP A 10 -40.28 -1.84 21.99
C ASP A 10 -39.04 -1.99 21.11
N TRP A 11 -39.15 -1.74 19.80
CA TRP A 11 -37.99 -1.77 18.89
C TRP A 11 -36.98 -0.65 19.18
N LYS A 12 -37.44 0.50 19.69
CA LYS A 12 -36.55 1.61 20.10
C LYS A 12 -35.89 1.37 21.47
N ARG A 13 -36.55 0.68 22.41
CA ARG A 13 -35.96 0.37 23.73
C ARG A 13 -34.89 -0.73 23.68
N GLY A 14 -34.96 -1.65 22.70
CA GLY A 14 -33.90 -2.64 22.47
C GLY A 14 -32.57 -2.08 21.96
N ARG A 15 -32.51 -0.78 21.60
CA ARG A 15 -31.31 -0.10 21.10
C ARG A 15 -30.68 0.89 22.07
N GLN A 16 -31.07 0.88 23.35
CA GLN A 16 -30.29 1.57 24.38
C GLN A 16 -29.24 0.61 24.96
N PRO A 17 -27.95 0.79 24.67
CA PRO A 17 -26.92 0.08 25.41
C PRO A 17 -26.90 0.65 26.83
N ARG A 18 -27.40 -0.18 27.76
CA ARG A 18 -27.16 -0.04 29.19
C ARG A 18 -25.66 0.15 29.42
N THR A 19 -25.33 1.24 30.10
CA THR A 19 -24.04 1.59 30.67
C THR A 19 -23.31 0.38 31.25
N ALA A 20 -22.27 -0.09 30.57
CA ALA A 20 -21.32 -1.05 31.12
C ALA A 20 -19.93 -0.85 30.49
N GLN A 21 -19.07 -0.18 31.27
CA GLN A 21 -17.61 -0.13 31.21
C GLN A 21 -16.93 0.42 29.93
N PRO A 22 -15.99 1.37 30.05
CA PRO A 22 -15.15 1.77 28.93
C PRO A 22 -14.11 0.67 28.67
N LYS A 23 -14.48 -0.36 27.90
CA LYS A 23 -13.48 -1.15 27.18
C LYS A 23 -12.73 -0.18 26.28
N LYS A 24 -11.49 0.16 26.65
CA LYS A 24 -10.51 0.89 25.83
C LYS A 24 -10.52 0.29 24.41
N LYS A 25 -11.32 0.86 23.51
CA LYS A 25 -11.24 0.61 22.07
C LYS A 25 -9.88 1.14 21.66
N ARG A 26 -8.91 0.23 21.51
CA ARG A 26 -7.60 0.51 20.95
C ARG A 26 -7.77 1.33 19.66
N GLY A 27 -7.42 2.60 19.74
CA GLY A 27 -6.81 3.40 18.68
C GLY A 27 -7.45 3.35 17.30
N ARG A 28 -8.77 3.55 17.20
CA ARG A 28 -9.31 4.11 15.95
C ARG A 28 -9.03 5.61 16.01
N PRO A 29 -8.24 6.20 15.09
CA PRO A 29 -8.03 7.65 15.12
C PRO A 29 -9.39 8.33 15.00
N ALA A 30 -9.60 9.38 15.80
CA ALA A 30 -10.87 10.10 15.87
C ALA A 30 -11.36 10.44 14.46
N SER A 31 -12.58 10.01 14.15
CA SER A 31 -13.25 10.12 12.85
C SER A 31 -13.73 11.55 12.55
N GLY A 32 -12.87 12.55 12.71
CA GLY A 32 -13.23 13.96 12.55
C GLY A 32 -12.22 14.84 11.80
N GLN A 33 -10.94 14.48 11.77
CA GLN A 33 -9.96 15.23 10.98
C GLN A 33 -9.80 14.56 9.62
N ARG A 34 -10.63 14.99 8.66
CA ARG A 34 -10.28 14.80 7.24
C ARG A 34 -8.92 15.48 7.03
N PRO A 35 -7.92 14.74 6.54
CA PRO A 35 -6.60 15.33 6.42
C PRO A 35 -6.64 16.38 5.28
N SER A 36 -6.13 17.56 5.59
CA SER A 36 -6.13 18.70 4.66
C SER A 36 -5.07 18.47 3.56
N PRO A 37 -5.22 19.08 2.37
CA PRO A 37 -4.32 18.85 1.24
C PRO A 37 -2.81 18.90 1.54
N GLY A 38 -2.35 19.87 2.33
CA GLY A 38 -0.96 19.96 2.78
C GLY A 38 -0.63 19.16 4.06
N GLY A 39 -1.64 18.78 4.84
CA GLY A 39 -1.47 18.05 6.10
C GLY A 39 -1.17 16.55 5.90
N ASP A 40 -1.67 15.96 4.82
CA ASP A 40 -1.56 14.52 4.51
C ASP A 40 -0.13 13.99 4.57
N TRP A 41 0.82 14.66 3.92
CA TRP A 41 2.19 14.14 3.78
C TRP A 41 2.98 14.19 5.10
N SER A 42 2.82 15.25 5.88
CA SER A 42 3.43 15.34 7.22
C SER A 42 2.82 14.35 8.21
N LEU A 43 1.52 14.05 8.08
CA LEU A 43 0.83 13.07 8.90
C LEU A 43 1.25 11.65 8.52
N TYR A 44 1.43 11.39 7.22
CA TYR A 44 1.99 10.16 6.67
C TYR A 44 3.34 9.86 7.34
N TRP A 45 4.33 10.74 7.21
CA TRP A 45 5.67 10.48 7.73
C TRP A 45 5.72 10.42 9.26
N ARG A 46 4.90 11.21 9.98
CA ARG A 46 4.79 11.08 11.44
C ARG A 46 4.27 9.72 11.86
N GLN A 47 3.34 9.12 11.11
CA GLN A 47 2.86 7.77 11.38
C GLN A 47 3.90 6.72 10.99
N VAL A 48 4.58 6.92 9.84
CA VAL A 48 5.61 6.00 9.35
C VAL A 48 6.79 5.88 10.32
N LEU A 49 7.27 7.01 10.82
CA LEU A 49 8.43 7.04 11.70
C LEU A 49 8.10 6.54 13.11
N ARG A 50 6.88 6.78 13.60
CA ARG A 50 6.50 6.37 14.97
C ARG A 50 6.17 4.89 15.09
N ARG A 51 5.64 4.26 14.03
CA ARG A 51 5.12 2.89 14.13
C ARG A 51 5.42 2.04 12.89
N PRO A 52 6.72 1.81 12.56
CA PRO A 52 7.21 1.14 11.35
C PRO A 52 6.47 -0.16 10.94
N LEU A 53 5.88 -0.86 11.91
CA LEU A 53 5.30 -2.19 11.75
C LEU A 53 3.77 -2.22 11.86
N ASP A 54 3.10 -1.12 12.23
CA ASP A 54 1.66 -1.07 12.54
C ASP A 54 0.88 -0.11 11.62
N HIS A 55 1.43 0.22 10.45
CA HIS A 55 0.97 1.35 9.64
C HIS A 55 -0.44 1.17 9.08
N SER A 56 -0.68 0.14 8.26
CA SER A 56 -1.91 0.01 7.48
C SER A 56 -3.21 0.06 8.29
N GLU A 57 -3.18 -0.41 9.53
CA GLU A 57 -4.37 -0.52 10.38
C GLU A 57 -4.76 0.78 11.10
N ARG A 58 -3.82 1.73 11.24
CA ARG A 58 -3.99 2.90 12.13
C ARG A 58 -3.93 4.25 11.43
N GLY A 59 -3.57 4.28 10.15
CA GLY A 59 -3.49 5.52 9.37
C GLY A 59 -4.74 5.85 8.57
N TYR A 60 -4.92 7.14 8.31
CA TYR A 60 -5.85 7.63 7.28
C TYR A 60 -5.12 7.62 5.94
N TRP A 61 -5.25 6.52 5.21
CA TRP A 61 -4.55 6.33 3.94
C TRP A 61 -5.36 6.90 2.78
N THR A 62 -4.74 7.82 2.03
CA THR A 62 -5.31 8.39 0.80
C THR A 62 -4.41 8.03 -0.38
N GLU A 63 -4.99 7.85 -1.57
CA GLU A 63 -4.23 7.61 -2.80
C GLU A 63 -3.24 8.76 -3.08
N ARG A 64 -3.62 9.98 -2.70
CA ARG A 64 -2.74 11.15 -2.78
C ARG A 64 -1.40 10.92 -2.10
N MET A 65 -1.36 10.29 -0.92
CA MET A 65 -0.10 10.02 -0.21
C MET A 65 0.85 9.13 -1.02
N LEU A 66 0.32 8.10 -1.69
CA LEU A 66 1.10 7.25 -2.59
C LEU A 66 1.71 8.08 -3.70
N TRP A 67 0.89 8.85 -4.42
CA TRP A 67 1.34 9.64 -5.56
C TRP A 67 2.33 10.73 -5.16
N THR A 68 2.13 11.38 -4.02
CA THR A 68 3.08 12.37 -3.48
C THR A 68 4.42 11.72 -3.14
N ASN A 69 4.43 10.54 -2.53
CA ASN A 69 5.69 9.84 -2.22
C ASN A 69 6.39 9.31 -3.48
N ALA A 70 5.63 8.80 -4.45
CA ALA A 70 6.17 8.35 -5.74
C ALA A 70 6.75 9.53 -6.53
N LEU A 71 6.05 10.66 -6.57
CA LEU A 71 6.55 11.89 -7.22
C LEU A 71 7.82 12.39 -6.52
N ALA A 72 7.84 12.47 -5.19
CA ALA A 72 9.01 12.90 -4.44
C ALA A 72 10.20 11.95 -4.63
N GLY A 73 9.97 10.63 -4.60
CA GLY A 73 11.00 9.63 -4.87
C GLY A 73 11.55 9.72 -6.29
N GLY A 74 10.68 9.89 -7.29
CA GLY A 74 11.07 10.03 -8.69
C GLY A 74 11.83 11.33 -8.97
N LEU A 75 11.45 12.45 -8.32
CA LEU A 75 12.19 13.71 -8.40
C LEU A 75 13.58 13.59 -7.75
N LEU A 76 13.67 12.95 -6.58
CA LEU A 76 14.95 12.73 -5.89
C LEU A 76 15.87 11.83 -6.72
N HIS A 77 15.35 10.73 -7.27
CA HIS A 77 16.13 9.83 -8.11
C HIS A 77 16.53 10.51 -9.43
N GLY A 78 15.58 11.19 -10.08
CA GLY A 78 15.82 11.92 -11.33
C GLY A 78 16.82 13.06 -11.18
N ALA A 79 16.93 13.69 -10.01
CA ALA A 79 17.84 14.80 -9.77
C ALA A 79 19.32 14.45 -10.01
N VAL A 80 19.71 13.17 -10.02
CA VAL A 80 21.06 12.72 -10.41
C VAL A 80 21.42 13.11 -11.84
N TYR A 81 20.43 13.27 -12.72
CA TYR A 81 20.63 13.60 -14.13
C TYR A 81 20.74 15.11 -14.40
N LEU A 82 20.37 15.96 -13.43
CA LEU A 82 20.40 17.42 -13.58
C LEU A 82 21.80 17.99 -13.82
N PRO A 83 22.86 17.56 -13.11
CA PRO A 83 24.22 18.08 -13.35
C PRO A 83 24.75 17.80 -14.76
N ARG A 84 24.19 16.79 -15.45
CA ARG A 84 24.59 16.38 -16.80
C ARG A 84 23.72 16.97 -17.91
N LEU A 85 22.77 17.86 -17.57
CA LEU A 85 21.72 18.35 -18.47
C LEU A 85 20.98 17.20 -19.20
N ALA A 86 20.95 16.02 -18.60
CA ALA A 86 20.37 14.81 -19.19
C ALA A 86 18.86 14.80 -18.93
N VAL A 87 18.15 15.74 -19.56
CA VAL A 87 16.71 15.97 -19.39
C VAL A 87 15.89 14.70 -19.67
N LEU A 88 16.27 13.93 -20.70
CA LEU A 88 15.62 12.65 -21.02
C LEU A 88 15.78 11.62 -19.89
N GLY A 89 16.95 11.53 -19.26
CA GLY A 89 17.20 10.64 -18.12
C GLY A 89 16.38 11.03 -16.88
N PHE A 90 16.26 12.33 -16.61
CA PHE A 90 15.40 12.87 -15.54
C PHE A 90 13.94 12.46 -15.74
N PHE A 91 13.36 12.76 -16.90
CA PHE A 91 11.95 12.44 -17.17
C PHE A 91 11.70 10.94 -17.26
N SER A 92 12.61 10.16 -17.84
CA SER A 92 12.52 8.70 -17.87
C SER A 92 12.45 8.12 -16.45
N THR A 93 13.32 8.58 -15.55
CA THR A 93 13.34 8.13 -14.14
C THR A 93 12.05 8.51 -13.41
N LEU A 94 11.56 9.73 -13.62
CA LEU A 94 10.32 10.21 -13.01
C LEU A 94 9.11 9.40 -13.50
N ILE A 95 8.99 9.19 -14.81
CA ILE A 95 7.90 8.42 -15.43
C ILE A 95 7.94 6.97 -14.94
N ASN A 96 9.12 6.34 -14.92
CA ASN A 96 9.27 4.97 -14.44
C ASN A 96 8.85 4.82 -12.98
N THR A 97 9.25 5.76 -12.11
CA THR A 97 8.85 5.72 -10.68
C THR A 97 7.33 5.85 -10.51
N LEU A 98 6.68 6.72 -11.28
CA LEU A 98 5.22 6.89 -11.25
C LEU A 98 4.51 5.66 -11.83
N PHE A 99 5.05 5.08 -12.90
CA PHE A 99 4.54 3.86 -13.50
C PHE A 99 4.64 2.69 -12.53
N GLU A 100 5.79 2.51 -11.86
CA GLU A 100 5.97 1.51 -10.81
C GLU A 100 4.92 1.70 -9.71
N ALA A 101 4.74 2.93 -9.20
CA ALA A 101 3.71 3.22 -8.21
C ALA A 101 2.29 2.82 -8.67
N ALA A 102 1.97 3.04 -9.95
CA ALA A 102 0.71 2.59 -10.54
C ALA A 102 0.60 1.05 -10.57
N VAL A 103 1.65 0.35 -11.00
CA VAL A 103 1.68 -1.12 -11.04
C VAL A 103 1.56 -1.70 -9.62
N PHE A 104 2.31 -1.18 -8.65
CA PHE A 104 2.22 -1.56 -7.25
C PHE A 104 0.81 -1.32 -6.69
N TYR A 105 0.17 -0.20 -7.05
CA TYR A 105 -1.15 0.13 -6.54
C TYR A 105 -2.27 -0.70 -7.16
N TYR A 106 -2.31 -0.85 -8.48
CA TYR A 106 -3.40 -1.52 -9.19
C TYR A 106 -3.15 -3.00 -9.39
N VAL A 107 -1.98 -3.38 -9.91
CA VAL A 107 -1.69 -4.75 -10.32
C VAL A 107 -1.35 -5.62 -9.11
N LEU A 108 -0.45 -5.16 -8.24
CA LEU A 108 -0.05 -5.96 -7.08
C LEU A 108 -1.20 -6.11 -6.07
N SER A 109 -2.03 -5.07 -5.85
CA SER A 109 -3.20 -5.19 -4.97
C SER A 109 -4.27 -6.14 -5.54
N TRP A 110 -4.47 -6.12 -6.87
CA TRP A 110 -5.36 -7.06 -7.55
C TRP A 110 -4.84 -8.50 -7.46
N LEU A 111 -3.54 -8.73 -7.72
CA LEU A 111 -2.92 -10.04 -7.61
C LEU A 111 -2.94 -10.59 -6.19
N ALA A 112 -2.72 -9.73 -5.18
CA ALA A 112 -2.83 -10.13 -3.78
C ALA A 112 -4.27 -10.57 -3.45
N ALA A 113 -5.28 -9.78 -3.84
CA ALA A 113 -6.68 -10.14 -3.66
C ALA A 113 -7.05 -11.43 -4.40
N TRP A 114 -6.58 -11.60 -5.64
CA TRP A 114 -6.77 -12.80 -6.44
C TRP A 114 -6.14 -14.02 -5.76
N ALA A 115 -4.87 -13.95 -5.36
CA ALA A 115 -4.12 -15.04 -4.72
C ALA A 115 -4.79 -15.53 -3.43
N VAL A 116 -5.34 -14.59 -2.65
CA VAL A 116 -6.08 -14.88 -1.41
C VAL A 116 -7.45 -15.51 -1.69
N THR A 117 -8.10 -15.13 -2.78
CA THR A 117 -9.44 -15.62 -3.15
C THR A 117 -9.40 -17.12 -3.43
N PRO A 118 -10.27 -17.95 -2.82
CA PRO A 118 -10.32 -19.39 -3.10
C PRO A 118 -10.66 -19.68 -4.57
N PRO A 119 -10.12 -20.76 -5.18
CA PRO A 119 -10.37 -21.08 -6.59
C PRO A 119 -11.86 -21.17 -6.97
N GLY A 120 -12.69 -21.74 -6.10
CA GLY A 120 -14.15 -21.83 -6.33
C GLY A 120 -14.88 -20.48 -6.23
N ALA A 121 -14.34 -19.51 -5.50
CA ALA A 121 -14.87 -18.14 -5.47
C ALA A 121 -14.44 -17.36 -6.72
N ARG A 122 -13.22 -17.56 -7.21
CA ARG A 122 -12.72 -16.96 -8.46
C ARG A 122 -13.58 -17.34 -9.66
N ARG A 123 -13.93 -18.63 -9.81
CA ARG A 123 -14.78 -19.12 -10.91
C ARG A 123 -16.18 -18.49 -10.91
N ARG A 124 -16.66 -18.06 -9.74
CA ARG A 124 -17.96 -17.38 -9.58
C ARG A 124 -17.85 -15.85 -9.74
N GLY A 125 -16.69 -15.34 -10.15
CA GLY A 125 -16.44 -13.90 -10.29
C GLY A 125 -16.34 -13.14 -8.97
N VAL A 126 -16.29 -13.84 -7.83
CA VAL A 126 -16.19 -13.19 -6.50
C VAL A 126 -14.72 -13.02 -6.15
N LEU A 127 -14.19 -11.80 -6.31
CA LEU A 127 -12.86 -11.43 -5.86
C LEU A 127 -12.93 -10.85 -4.44
N ALA A 128 -11.92 -11.13 -3.62
CA ALA A 128 -11.75 -10.43 -2.35
C ALA A 128 -11.60 -8.91 -2.57
N ASP A 129 -12.05 -8.12 -1.60
CA ASP A 129 -11.85 -6.67 -1.59
C ASP A 129 -10.34 -6.36 -1.70
N GLN A 130 -9.95 -5.50 -2.64
CA GLN A 130 -8.56 -5.10 -2.87
C GLN A 130 -8.11 -4.01 -1.90
N TRP A 131 -9.05 -3.34 -1.23
CA TRP A 131 -8.77 -2.19 -0.38
C TRP A 131 -7.78 -2.48 0.76
N PRO A 132 -7.82 -3.64 1.44
CA PRO A 132 -6.80 -3.98 2.44
C PRO A 132 -5.39 -4.03 1.84
N ALA A 133 -5.19 -4.66 0.67
CA ALA A 133 -3.90 -4.63 -0.02
C ALA A 133 -3.49 -3.22 -0.46
N ARG A 134 -4.42 -2.42 -1.00
CA ARG A 134 -4.16 -1.04 -1.41
C ARG A 134 -3.70 -0.17 -0.23
N ARG A 135 -4.27 -0.36 0.95
CA ARG A 135 -3.84 0.33 2.17
C ARG A 135 -2.40 -0.02 2.56
N GLU A 136 -2.01 -1.29 2.42
CA GLU A 136 -0.62 -1.71 2.64
C GLU A 136 0.32 -1.03 1.64
N VAL A 137 -0.05 -0.99 0.36
CA VAL A 137 0.75 -0.32 -0.68
C VAL A 137 0.89 1.18 -0.39
N ILE A 138 -0.19 1.87 -0.03
CA ILE A 138 -0.13 3.30 0.36
C ILE A 138 0.76 3.46 1.60
N GLY A 139 0.59 2.60 2.61
CA GLY A 139 1.40 2.63 3.83
C GLY A 139 2.89 2.45 3.54
N LEU A 140 3.25 1.63 2.55
CA LEU A 140 4.64 1.35 2.15
C LEU A 140 5.19 2.31 1.08
N SER A 141 4.36 3.22 0.56
CA SER A 141 4.76 4.15 -0.52
C SER A 141 5.95 5.06 -0.18
N GLY A 142 6.21 5.33 1.09
CA GLY A 142 7.40 6.04 1.56
C GLY A 142 8.70 5.29 1.19
N GLY A 143 8.61 4.01 0.88
CA GLY A 143 9.68 3.22 0.28
C GLY A 143 10.19 3.79 -1.04
N PHE A 144 9.34 4.41 -1.88
CA PHE A 144 9.80 5.09 -3.11
C PHE A 144 10.76 6.24 -2.82
N LEU A 145 10.48 7.00 -1.75
CA LEU A 145 11.34 8.10 -1.32
C LEU A 145 12.66 7.58 -0.72
N LEU A 146 12.60 6.51 0.10
CA LEU A 146 13.79 5.86 0.64
C LEU A 146 14.65 5.23 -0.47
N ALA A 147 14.03 4.62 -1.48
CA ALA A 147 14.73 4.06 -2.63
C ALA A 147 15.40 5.17 -3.46
N GLY A 148 14.69 6.29 -3.69
CA GLY A 148 15.26 7.46 -4.35
C GLY A 148 16.45 8.04 -3.59
N LEU A 149 16.41 8.09 -2.25
CA LEU A 149 17.54 8.49 -1.40
C LEU A 149 18.68 7.48 -1.42
N ALA A 150 18.39 6.18 -1.41
CA ALA A 150 19.41 5.13 -1.43
C ALA A 150 20.28 5.18 -2.69
N PHE A 151 19.74 5.69 -3.80
CA PHE A 151 20.50 5.90 -5.04
C PHE A 151 21.60 6.97 -4.92
N TRP A 152 21.51 7.87 -3.94
CA TRP A 152 22.56 8.86 -3.65
C TRP A 152 23.65 8.33 -2.72
N LEU A 153 23.52 7.11 -2.23
CA LEU A 153 24.58 6.49 -1.44
C LEU A 153 25.77 6.16 -2.34
N PRO A 154 27.00 6.18 -1.80
CA PRO A 154 28.19 5.81 -2.56
C PRO A 154 28.05 4.42 -3.20
N GLU A 155 28.56 4.26 -4.42
CA GLU A 155 28.53 2.98 -5.18
C GLU A 155 29.12 1.80 -4.42
N ALA A 156 29.96 2.05 -3.41
CA ALA A 156 30.53 1.03 -2.53
C ALA A 156 29.48 0.23 -1.74
N TRP A 157 28.22 0.69 -1.66
CA TRP A 157 27.16 0.08 -0.85
C TRP A 157 26.01 -0.49 -1.72
N PRO A 158 26.28 -1.36 -2.72
CA PRO A 158 25.26 -1.88 -3.63
C PRO A 158 24.23 -2.80 -2.93
N VAL A 159 24.56 -3.24 -1.72
CA VAL A 159 23.70 -4.09 -0.89
C VAL A 159 22.51 -3.30 -0.31
N VAL A 160 22.62 -1.99 -0.15
CA VAL A 160 21.59 -1.18 0.54
C VAL A 160 20.25 -1.15 -0.21
N PRO A 161 20.19 -0.88 -1.52
CA PRO A 161 18.94 -0.94 -2.27
C PRO A 161 18.27 -2.33 -2.22
N ALA A 162 19.07 -3.40 -2.31
CA ALA A 162 18.58 -4.77 -2.25
C ALA A 162 17.99 -5.10 -0.87
N VAL A 163 18.66 -4.70 0.21
CA VAL A 163 18.16 -4.89 1.58
C VAL A 163 16.89 -4.08 1.81
N LEU A 164 16.84 -2.83 1.37
CA LEU A 164 15.66 -1.98 1.49
C LEU A 164 14.46 -2.60 0.76
N PHE A 165 14.67 -3.10 -0.46
CA PHE A 165 13.67 -3.81 -1.23
C PHE A 165 13.14 -5.05 -0.50
N LEU A 166 14.03 -5.90 0.04
CA LEU A 166 13.63 -7.10 0.79
C LEU A 166 12.82 -6.75 2.04
N ILE A 167 13.20 -5.68 2.76
CA ILE A 167 12.45 -5.18 3.92
C ILE A 167 11.05 -4.74 3.50
N LEU A 168 10.94 -3.88 2.48
CA LEU A 168 9.65 -3.37 2.01
C LEU A 168 8.75 -4.50 1.50
N TRP A 169 9.30 -5.47 0.78
CA TRP A 169 8.57 -6.64 0.30
C TRP A 169 8.10 -7.54 1.45
N GLY A 170 8.97 -7.82 2.43
CA GLY A 170 8.60 -8.59 3.61
C GLY A 170 7.49 -7.92 4.42
N LEU A 171 7.52 -6.59 4.54
CA LEU A 171 6.46 -5.81 5.17
C LEU A 171 5.15 -5.89 4.39
N PHE A 172 5.20 -5.83 3.05
CA PHE A 172 4.03 -6.00 2.20
C PHE A 172 3.39 -7.39 2.37
N VAL A 173 4.18 -8.46 2.29
CA VAL A 173 3.69 -9.84 2.46
C VAL A 173 3.06 -10.02 3.84
N ARG A 174 3.71 -9.52 4.89
CA ARG A 174 3.16 -9.52 6.25
C ARG A 174 1.85 -8.73 6.34
N GLY A 175 1.76 -7.60 5.66
CA GLY A 175 0.55 -6.79 5.53
C GLY A 175 -0.59 -7.58 4.92
N VAL A 176 -0.37 -8.21 3.76
CA VAL A 176 -1.34 -9.09 3.09
C VAL A 176 -1.78 -10.24 3.99
N HIS A 177 -0.84 -10.92 4.65
CA HIS A 177 -1.13 -12.01 5.58
C HIS A 177 -2.08 -11.56 6.71
N ARG A 178 -1.80 -10.41 7.34
CA ARG A 178 -2.63 -9.87 8.43
C ARG A 178 -3.97 -9.35 7.95
N ALA A 179 -3.97 -8.57 6.88
CA ALA A 179 -5.15 -7.92 6.31
C ALA A 179 -6.21 -8.93 5.85
N TYR A 180 -5.76 -10.02 5.21
CA TYR A 180 -6.66 -11.06 4.70
C TYR A 180 -6.74 -12.32 5.56
N ARG A 181 -5.99 -12.38 6.67
CA ARG A 181 -5.93 -13.53 7.60
C ARG A 181 -5.69 -14.86 6.88
N THR A 182 -4.75 -14.87 5.93
CA THR A 182 -4.43 -16.07 5.12
C THR A 182 -3.21 -16.82 5.65
N SER A 183 -2.84 -17.95 5.04
CA SER A 183 -1.55 -18.59 5.34
C SER A 183 -0.38 -17.77 4.75
N TRP A 184 0.80 -17.85 5.39
CA TRP A 184 2.02 -17.23 4.88
C TRP A 184 2.36 -17.68 3.46
N SER A 185 2.11 -18.96 3.13
CA SER A 185 2.32 -19.50 1.78
C SER A 185 1.49 -18.78 0.72
N ARG A 186 0.22 -18.45 0.99
CA ARG A 186 -0.64 -17.72 0.05
C ARG A 186 -0.25 -16.24 -0.05
N ALA A 187 0.15 -15.63 1.06
CA ALA A 187 0.63 -14.26 1.07
C ALA A 187 1.94 -14.12 0.26
N LEU A 188 2.87 -15.06 0.44
CA LEU A 188 4.12 -15.15 -0.33
C LEU A 188 3.83 -15.40 -1.81
N ALA A 189 2.92 -16.31 -2.15
CA ALA A 189 2.53 -16.56 -3.54
C ALA A 189 1.92 -15.30 -4.19
N GLY A 190 1.06 -14.57 -3.48
CA GLY A 190 0.47 -13.32 -3.96
C GLY A 190 1.51 -12.21 -4.15
N GLY A 191 2.40 -12.01 -3.17
CA GLY A 191 3.49 -11.04 -3.25
C GLY A 191 4.54 -11.40 -4.30
N GLY A 192 4.86 -12.68 -4.46
CA GLY A 192 5.79 -13.20 -5.45
C GLY A 192 5.25 -13.12 -6.88
N LEU A 193 3.97 -13.47 -7.10
CA LEU A 193 3.32 -13.30 -8.40
C LEU A 193 3.28 -11.84 -8.84
N GLY A 194 3.03 -10.92 -7.90
CA GLY A 194 3.05 -9.50 -8.20
C GLY A 194 4.44 -8.96 -8.51
N LEU A 195 5.48 -9.41 -7.79
CA LEU A 195 6.86 -9.11 -8.17
C LEU A 195 7.23 -9.65 -9.55
N ALA A 196 6.86 -10.90 -9.84
CA ALA A 196 7.12 -11.51 -11.14
C ALA A 196 6.41 -10.73 -12.27
N ALA A 197 5.19 -10.26 -12.03
CA ALA A 197 4.45 -9.43 -12.98
C ALA A 197 5.13 -8.07 -13.21
N VAL A 198 5.61 -7.41 -12.15
CA VAL A 198 6.39 -6.16 -12.25
C VAL A 198 7.68 -6.40 -13.03
N ALA A 199 8.42 -7.46 -12.72
CA ALA A 199 9.66 -7.81 -13.40
C ALA A 199 9.43 -8.14 -14.88
N ALA A 200 8.36 -8.87 -15.20
CA ALA A 200 7.98 -9.17 -16.59
C ALA A 200 7.58 -7.91 -17.36
N LEU A 201 6.84 -6.98 -16.73
CA LEU A 201 6.53 -5.69 -17.32
C LEU A 201 7.80 -4.86 -17.55
N ALA A 202 8.69 -4.77 -16.56
CA ALA A 202 9.95 -4.07 -16.70
C ALA A 202 10.80 -4.66 -17.84
N ALA A 203 10.94 -5.98 -17.91
CA ALA A 203 11.64 -6.66 -18.99
C ALA A 203 11.02 -6.41 -20.36
N PHE A 204 9.68 -6.42 -20.45
CA PHE A 204 8.97 -6.08 -21.68
C PHE A 204 9.24 -4.64 -22.11
N PHE A 205 9.20 -3.67 -21.19
CA PHE A 205 9.53 -2.28 -21.51
C PHE A 205 10.99 -2.11 -21.90
N SER A 206 11.94 -2.79 -21.25
CA SER A 206 13.35 -2.79 -21.65
C SER A 206 13.55 -3.35 -23.06
N LEU A 207 12.85 -4.43 -23.40
CA LEU A 207 12.87 -5.02 -24.74
C LEU A 207 12.31 -4.06 -25.80
N VAL A 208 11.16 -3.42 -25.52
CA VAL A 208 10.47 -2.52 -26.46
C VAL A 208 11.21 -1.19 -26.61
N SER A 209 11.88 -0.71 -25.56
CA SER A 209 12.66 0.53 -25.60
C SER A 209 14.06 0.39 -26.19
N GLY A 210 14.48 -0.84 -26.54
CA GLY A 210 15.81 -1.10 -27.10
C GLY A 210 16.95 -0.85 -26.11
N ILE A 211 16.69 -0.98 -24.80
CA ILE A 211 17.68 -0.79 -23.72
C ILE A 211 18.43 -2.10 -23.41
N LEU A 212 18.39 -3.09 -24.30
CA LEU A 212 19.25 -4.28 -24.29
C LEU A 212 19.98 -4.43 -25.62
#